data_AF-A0A8B8JQ11-F1
#
_entry.id   AF-A0A8B8JQ11-F1
#
_cell.length_a   1.000
_cell.length_b   1.000
_cell.length_c   1.000
_cell.angle_alpha   90.00
_cell.angle_beta   90.00
_cell.angle_gamma   90.00
#
_symmetry.space_group_name_H-M   'P 1'
#
loop_
_entity.id
_entity.type
_entity.pdbx_description
1 polymer ?
#
loop_
_entity_poly.entity_id
_entity_poly.type
_entity_poly.pdbx_seq_one_letter_code
_entity_poly.pdbx_strand_id
1 'polypeptide(L)'
;MELYGRILDGWNVVSSTQGTSKEETEKIWETMYPKEPYELDLNNDSMQEFAENLMEAKETTTNYDLISAVKRQTTFLYQVSKPYWNDDTFLEGAVARYKGFLYLIKRNRERSIHRFCVPTYDIDLIWHSHQLHPASYYNDLMAIMGKVLEHDDTDSDRTKGQKLDVGFSETTTQWEDAFGSRYWKAGAMYRGSPPSPLTVDKYKIDSIHNSSAPSNKTNQNLIQLPQKMLVEVMLEIVDVRNLPSGHKGKLVVSFNKKQEDILFNTKKQLSISSGLQGKQVAVFQCESSGDLVLELISQPSFNFRTVRAAKVLGKTSINLEDLQNLASKLPIEKWLDLTSALNCRKPISIRIGFSLTPPVPAPYEVQMISLHPFTGSYFSFLMPRKFKQIKNWTKVADDAGNEIIRIQKGIRTTEKTKINTNKEVIGKIASGETHLLAELEGTMWSMVNSDWMLQIKKTSDEHKHIFELTGTHKVIIFPGRKLEFGTRYYGNEEGNCLMTAIEFSKKYPYEKAVALIYLTYGFLEIKEEWLVLPAILSAFILSNFPDFSNQSTEVNKTNA
;
A
#
# COMPACT_ATOMS: atom_id res chain seq x y z
N MET A 1 31.21 17.84 31.45
CA MET A 1 30.65 17.07 30.32
C MET A 1 29.21 16.73 30.68
N GLU A 2 28.34 17.76 30.68
CA GLU A 2 26.89 17.64 30.91
C GLU A 2 26.19 18.20 29.67
N LEU A 3 26.55 17.68 28.49
CA LEU A 3 26.01 18.16 27.22
C LEU A 3 24.72 17.44 26.81
N TYR A 4 24.40 16.33 27.48
CA TYR A 4 23.15 15.59 27.33
C TYR A 4 22.61 15.37 28.73
N GLY A 5 21.42 15.89 29.01
CA GLY A 5 20.79 15.83 30.32
C GLY A 5 20.68 14.41 30.88
N ARG A 6 20.38 14.33 32.18
CA ARG A 6 20.16 13.09 32.93
C ARG A 6 19.17 12.19 32.19
N ILE A 7 19.47 10.90 32.09
CA ILE A 7 18.53 9.87 31.64
C ILE A 7 17.26 9.98 32.50
N LEU A 8 16.12 10.30 31.89
CA LEU A 8 14.83 10.30 32.56
C LEU A 8 14.54 8.87 33.03
N ASP A 9 14.30 8.70 34.32
CA ASP A 9 13.94 7.42 34.90
C ASP A 9 12.54 7.01 34.41
N GLY A 10 12.41 5.77 33.93
CA GLY A 10 11.17 5.24 33.38
C GLY A 10 10.03 5.03 34.39
N TRP A 11 10.18 5.55 35.61
CA TRP A 11 9.20 5.41 36.70
C TRP A 11 7.85 6.05 36.33
N ASN A 12 7.89 7.11 35.51
CA ASN A 12 6.70 7.90 35.13
C ASN A 12 6.02 7.47 33.82
N VAL A 13 6.42 6.36 33.21
CA VAL A 13 5.69 5.81 32.04
C VAL A 13 4.34 5.20 32.46
N VAL A 14 4.22 4.75 33.72
CA VAL A 14 2.94 4.27 34.27
C VAL A 14 2.04 5.43 34.70
N SER A 15 2.60 6.53 35.22
CA SER A 15 1.82 7.70 35.66
C SER A 15 1.23 8.51 34.51
N SER A 16 1.80 8.44 33.29
CA SER A 16 1.20 9.04 32.09
C SER A 16 -0.14 8.38 31.71
N THR A 17 -0.32 7.08 32.00
CA THR A 17 -1.59 6.37 31.79
C THR A 17 -2.64 6.63 32.87
N GLN A 18 -2.23 7.18 34.03
CA GLN A 18 -3.11 7.52 35.16
C GLN A 18 -3.36 9.03 35.33
N GLY A 19 -2.81 9.88 34.44
CA GLY A 19 -3.04 11.32 34.41
C GLY A 19 -2.24 12.16 35.42
N THR A 20 -1.69 11.56 36.47
CA THR A 20 -0.95 12.27 37.54
C THR A 20 0.27 13.04 37.04
N SER A 21 1.07 12.46 36.14
CA SER A 21 2.23 13.18 35.60
C SER A 21 1.88 14.27 34.61
N LYS A 22 0.70 14.20 33.97
CA LYS A 22 0.21 15.29 33.14
C LYS A 22 -0.08 16.52 34.01
N GLU A 23 -0.84 16.36 35.09
CA GLU A 23 -1.16 17.47 36.00
C GLU A 23 0.09 18.11 36.63
N GLU A 24 1.09 17.32 37.01
CA GLU A 24 2.34 17.84 37.57
C GLU A 24 3.14 18.64 36.55
N THR A 25 3.28 18.11 35.33
CA THR A 25 4.00 18.79 34.26
C THR A 25 3.25 20.01 33.73
N GLU A 26 1.93 19.98 33.71
CA GLU A 26 1.07 21.14 33.40
C GLU A 26 1.26 22.27 34.41
N LYS A 27 1.22 21.98 35.72
CA LYS A 27 1.50 22.97 36.77
C LYS A 27 2.91 23.57 36.66
N ILE A 28 3.91 22.72 36.38
CA ILE A 28 5.29 23.18 36.19
C ILE A 28 5.39 24.07 34.94
N TRP A 29 4.73 23.67 33.84
CA TRP A 29 4.70 24.44 32.60
C TRP A 29 4.00 25.79 32.78
N GLU A 30 2.82 25.83 33.39
CA GLU A 30 2.10 27.08 33.71
C GLU A 30 2.95 28.02 34.59
N THR A 31 3.78 27.47 35.47
CA THR A 31 4.68 28.26 36.32
C THR A 31 5.86 28.82 35.52
N MET A 32 6.48 28.00 34.64
CA MET A 32 7.67 28.41 33.89
C MET A 32 7.34 29.23 32.63
N TYR A 33 6.20 28.95 32.01
CA TYR A 33 5.74 29.50 30.73
C TYR A 33 4.28 29.95 30.83
N PRO A 34 3.94 30.93 31.69
CA PRO A 34 2.55 31.31 31.98
C PRO A 34 1.78 31.91 30.79
N LYS A 35 2.47 32.21 29.69
CA LYS A 35 1.88 32.74 28.45
C LYS A 35 1.75 31.68 27.36
N GLU A 36 2.28 30.48 27.58
CA GLU A 36 2.23 29.38 26.61
C GLU A 36 1.29 28.30 27.12
N PRO A 37 0.22 27.96 26.38
CA PRO A 37 -0.68 26.91 26.81
C PRO A 37 0.05 25.57 26.85
N TYR A 38 -0.23 24.76 27.88
CA TYR A 38 0.38 23.43 28.04
C TYR A 38 -0.05 22.46 26.93
N GLU A 39 -1.32 22.53 26.51
CA GLU A 39 -1.81 21.85 25.31
C GLU A 39 -2.04 22.86 24.17
N LEU A 40 -1.50 22.54 23.00
CA LEU A 40 -1.75 23.33 21.80
C LEU A 40 -3.15 23.02 21.25
N ASP A 41 -4.06 23.99 21.34
CA ASP A 41 -5.36 23.90 20.66
C ASP A 41 -5.20 24.21 19.17
N LEU A 42 -5.11 23.16 18.37
CA LEU A 42 -4.91 23.23 16.92
C LEU A 42 -6.14 23.70 16.14
N ASN A 43 -7.29 23.94 16.80
CA ASN A 43 -8.55 24.32 16.15
C ASN A 43 -8.89 25.81 16.24
N ASN A 44 -8.07 26.61 16.92
CA ASN A 44 -8.31 28.04 17.09
C ASN A 44 -7.52 28.89 16.09
N ASP A 45 -8.16 29.93 15.55
CA ASP A 45 -7.55 30.93 14.64
C ASP A 45 -6.35 31.68 15.28
N SER A 46 -6.09 31.49 16.58
CA SER A 46 -4.95 32.07 17.31
C SER A 46 -3.58 31.49 16.92
N MET A 47 -3.54 30.47 16.04
CA MET A 47 -2.29 29.91 15.53
C MET A 47 -1.49 30.89 14.67
N GLN A 48 -2.15 31.83 13.99
CA GLN A 48 -1.44 32.79 13.15
C GLN A 48 -0.62 33.79 14.00
N GLU A 49 -1.19 34.23 15.12
CA GLU A 49 -0.52 35.12 16.08
C GLU A 49 0.55 34.37 16.90
N PHE A 50 0.32 33.09 17.26
CA PHE A 50 1.31 32.28 17.98
C PHE A 50 2.50 31.87 17.08
N ALA A 51 2.26 31.50 15.83
CA ALA A 51 3.31 31.15 14.87
C ALA A 51 4.19 32.35 14.51
N GLU A 52 3.60 33.55 14.42
CA GLU A 52 4.34 34.81 14.23
C GLU A 52 5.24 35.11 15.44
N ASN A 53 4.78 34.89 16.67
CA ASN A 53 5.58 35.03 17.90
C ASN A 53 6.67 33.95 18.03
N LEU A 54 6.43 32.71 17.59
CA LEU A 54 7.41 31.61 17.62
C LEU A 54 8.55 31.83 16.62
N MET A 55 8.29 32.47 15.47
CA MET A 55 9.34 32.84 14.51
C MET A 55 10.30 33.92 15.04
N GLU A 56 9.92 34.65 16.09
CA GLU A 56 10.77 35.62 16.76
C GLU A 56 11.70 34.97 17.81
N ALA A 57 11.37 33.76 18.29
CA ALA A 57 12.21 32.96 19.18
C ALA A 57 13.42 32.37 18.41
N LYS A 58 14.50 33.14 18.38
CA LYS A 58 15.64 32.95 17.46
C LYS A 58 16.68 31.88 17.84
N GLU A 59 16.46 31.09 18.88
CA GLU A 59 17.43 30.06 19.27
C GLU A 59 16.74 28.72 19.49
N THR A 60 16.98 27.79 18.56
CA THR A 60 16.72 26.38 18.80
C THR A 60 17.63 25.93 19.93
N THR A 61 17.05 25.51 21.06
CA THR A 61 17.81 25.03 22.24
C THR A 61 18.53 23.70 22.01
N THR A 62 18.37 23.10 20.82
CA THR A 62 19.01 21.85 20.43
C THR A 62 19.82 22.03 19.15
N ASN A 63 21.03 21.47 19.14
CA ASN A 63 21.87 21.37 17.94
C ASN A 63 21.36 20.31 16.95
N TYR A 64 20.32 19.55 17.33
CA TYR A 64 19.74 18.51 16.50
C TYR A 64 18.58 19.06 15.66
N ASP A 65 18.68 18.94 14.34
CA ASP A 65 17.66 19.41 13.41
C ASP A 65 16.40 18.52 13.48
N LEU A 66 15.46 18.94 14.34
CA LEU A 66 14.18 18.28 14.56
C LEU A 66 13.32 18.24 13.29
N ILE A 67 13.39 19.28 12.44
CA ILE A 67 12.61 19.33 11.20
C ILE A 67 13.08 18.22 10.25
N SER A 68 14.39 18.10 10.07
CA SER A 68 14.97 17.04 9.25
C SER A 68 14.71 15.65 9.86
N ALA A 69 14.77 15.51 11.18
CA ALA A 69 14.45 14.25 11.86
C ALA A 69 12.99 13.82 11.64
N VAL A 70 12.02 14.74 11.78
CA VAL A 70 10.60 14.46 11.50
C VAL A 70 10.37 14.04 10.04
N LYS A 71 11.08 14.66 9.09
CA LYS A 71 11.01 14.28 7.67
C LYS A 71 11.55 12.86 7.40
N ARG A 72 12.65 12.48 8.05
CA ARG A 72 13.19 11.10 7.98
C ARG A 72 12.21 10.11 8.60
N GLN A 73 11.63 10.43 9.76
CA GLN A 73 10.64 9.58 10.42
C GLN A 73 9.37 9.40 9.57
N THR A 74 8.89 10.45 8.88
CA THR A 74 7.75 10.36 7.95
C THR A 74 8.03 9.34 6.85
N THR A 75 9.25 9.36 6.30
CA THR A 75 9.67 8.41 5.26
C THR A 75 9.77 6.99 5.82
N PHE A 76 10.25 6.81 7.04
CA PHE A 76 10.29 5.53 7.73
C PHE A 76 8.89 4.93 7.95
N LEU A 77 7.94 5.74 8.43
CA LEU A 77 6.55 5.30 8.64
C LEU A 77 5.91 4.76 7.36
N TYR A 78 6.22 5.36 6.20
CA TYR A 78 5.78 4.81 4.92
C TYR A 78 6.31 3.39 4.68
N GLN A 79 7.53 3.07 5.09
CA GLN A 79 8.13 1.73 4.90
C GLN A 79 7.40 0.69 5.75
N VAL A 80 7.05 1.04 6.99
CA VAL A 80 6.42 0.15 7.98
C VAL A 80 4.88 0.24 8.05
N SER A 81 4.24 0.75 7.00
CA SER A 81 2.79 1.05 7.00
C SER A 81 1.86 -0.05 6.49
N LYS A 82 2.38 -1.18 5.97
CA LYS A 82 1.50 -2.22 5.40
C LYS A 82 0.70 -2.97 6.48
N PRO A 83 -0.47 -3.57 6.16
CA PRO A 83 -1.30 -4.25 7.15
C PRO A 83 -0.59 -5.40 7.89
N TYR A 84 0.31 -6.12 7.21
CA TYR A 84 1.06 -7.24 7.79
C TYR A 84 2.05 -6.84 8.91
N TRP A 85 2.30 -5.55 9.14
CA TRP A 85 3.08 -5.07 10.27
C TRP A 85 2.34 -5.21 11.61
N ASN A 86 1.03 -5.45 11.58
CA ASN A 86 0.22 -5.75 12.77
C ASN A 86 0.04 -7.25 13.00
N ASP A 87 0.74 -8.11 12.23
CA ASP A 87 0.69 -9.56 12.40
C ASP A 87 1.72 -10.02 13.43
N ASP A 88 1.26 -10.72 14.46
CA ASP A 88 2.12 -11.18 15.56
C ASP A 88 3.22 -12.13 15.07
N THR A 89 2.93 -13.00 14.08
CA THR A 89 3.92 -13.95 13.55
C THR A 89 5.06 -13.22 12.84
N PHE A 90 4.74 -12.15 12.10
CA PHE A 90 5.74 -11.28 11.48
C PHE A 90 6.58 -10.56 12.53
N LEU A 91 5.96 -9.98 13.56
CA LEU A 91 6.64 -9.25 14.62
C LEU A 91 7.53 -10.15 15.49
N GLU A 92 7.09 -11.38 15.81
CA GLU A 92 7.92 -12.37 16.48
C GLU A 92 9.20 -12.69 15.68
N GLY A 93 9.06 -12.83 14.36
CA GLY A 93 10.17 -12.99 13.42
C GLY A 93 11.12 -11.79 13.45
N ALA A 94 10.57 -10.58 13.43
CA ALA A 94 11.33 -9.33 13.52
C ALA A 94 12.13 -9.22 14.83
N VAL A 95 11.53 -9.60 15.97
CA VAL A 95 12.21 -9.63 17.28
C VAL A 95 13.36 -10.63 17.28
N ALA A 96 13.15 -11.83 16.74
CA ALA A 96 14.23 -12.82 16.61
C ALA A 96 15.37 -12.28 15.72
N ARG A 97 15.03 -11.58 14.64
CA ARG A 97 16.01 -10.99 13.73
C ARG A 97 16.77 -9.82 14.35
N TYR A 98 16.11 -8.98 15.14
CA TYR A 98 16.75 -7.91 15.90
C TYR A 98 17.78 -8.44 16.91
N LYS A 99 17.46 -9.53 17.62
CA LYS A 99 18.43 -10.21 18.50
C LYS A 99 19.66 -10.72 17.71
N GLY A 100 19.43 -11.31 16.53
CA GLY A 100 20.50 -11.71 15.62
C GLY A 100 21.35 -10.53 15.14
N PHE A 101 20.72 -9.39 14.88
CA PHE A 101 21.41 -8.15 14.48
C PHE A 101 22.31 -7.61 15.59
N LEU A 102 21.81 -7.53 16.82
CA LEU A 102 22.64 -7.15 17.99
C LEU A 102 23.82 -8.11 18.18
N TYR A 103 23.61 -9.41 17.95
CA TYR A 103 24.69 -10.40 17.99
C TYR A 103 25.78 -10.11 16.95
N LEU A 104 25.42 -9.75 15.71
CA LEU A 104 26.41 -9.38 14.68
C LEU A 104 27.22 -8.14 15.10
N ILE A 105 26.57 -7.11 15.60
CA ILE A 105 27.28 -5.89 16.05
C ILE A 105 28.22 -6.23 17.21
N LYS A 106 27.76 -7.02 18.18
CA LYS A 106 28.58 -7.51 19.29
C LYS A 106 29.82 -8.25 18.76
N ARG A 107 29.64 -9.20 17.84
CA ARG A 107 30.75 -9.98 17.24
C ARG A 107 31.74 -9.11 16.50
N ASN A 108 31.28 -8.11 15.77
CA ASN A 108 32.16 -7.16 15.10
C ASN A 108 33.01 -6.39 16.11
N ARG A 109 32.40 -5.91 17.18
CA ARG A 109 33.12 -5.21 18.25
C ARG A 109 34.13 -6.11 18.95
N GLU A 110 33.77 -7.34 19.31
CA GLU A 110 34.68 -8.33 19.92
C GLU A 110 35.92 -8.60 19.05
N ARG A 111 35.76 -8.50 17.72
CA ARG A 111 36.83 -8.69 16.73
C ARG A 111 37.51 -7.38 16.30
N SER A 112 37.19 -6.26 16.93
CA SER A 112 37.66 -4.92 16.56
C SER A 112 37.37 -4.52 15.11
N ILE A 113 36.31 -5.10 14.53
CA ILE A 113 35.83 -4.80 13.18
C ILE A 113 34.89 -3.59 13.25
N HIS A 114 35.28 -2.49 12.60
CA HIS A 114 34.47 -1.28 12.54
C HIS A 114 33.66 -1.28 11.24
N ARG A 115 32.40 -1.71 11.31
CA ARG A 115 31.49 -1.81 10.16
C ARG A 115 30.15 -1.16 10.45
N PHE A 116 29.60 -0.52 9.43
CA PHE A 116 28.26 0.04 9.46
C PHE A 116 27.24 -1.06 9.20
N CYS A 117 26.60 -1.55 10.26
CA CYS A 117 25.58 -2.59 10.16
C CYS A 117 24.24 -1.94 9.81
N VAL A 118 23.62 -2.36 8.70
CA VAL A 118 22.38 -1.76 8.19
C VAL A 118 21.20 -2.66 8.52
N PRO A 119 20.23 -2.23 9.36
CA PRO A 119 19.04 -3.02 9.67
C PRO A 119 18.10 -3.11 8.45
N THR A 120 17.39 -4.23 8.30
CA THR A 120 16.16 -4.27 7.50
C THR A 120 15.03 -3.59 8.27
N TYR A 121 13.94 -3.17 7.61
CA TYR A 121 12.91 -2.35 8.28
C TYR A 121 12.20 -3.08 9.44
N ASP A 122 12.15 -4.41 9.41
CA ASP A 122 11.60 -5.20 10.51
C ASP A 122 12.50 -5.13 11.76
N ILE A 123 13.82 -5.27 11.56
CA ILE A 123 14.82 -5.09 12.59
C ILE A 123 14.79 -3.65 13.11
N ASP A 124 14.71 -2.66 12.21
CA ASP A 124 14.74 -1.24 12.53
C ASP A 124 13.51 -0.81 13.33
N LEU A 125 12.31 -1.32 13.00
CA LEU A 125 11.09 -1.06 13.77
C LEU A 125 11.18 -1.62 15.20
N ILE A 126 11.69 -2.83 15.38
CA ILE A 126 11.89 -3.41 16.71
C ILE A 126 12.96 -2.62 17.47
N TRP A 127 14.01 -2.16 16.79
CA TRP A 127 15.03 -1.31 17.39
C TRP A 127 14.43 0.02 17.87
N HIS A 128 13.67 0.74 17.04
CA HIS A 128 12.94 1.96 17.45
C HIS A 128 12.05 1.69 18.66
N SER A 129 11.28 0.59 18.62
CA SER A 129 10.39 0.19 19.72
C SER A 129 11.15 -0.07 21.02
N HIS A 130 12.34 -0.68 20.93
CA HIS A 130 13.21 -0.90 22.08
C HIS A 130 13.75 0.44 22.62
N GLN A 131 14.13 1.38 21.76
CA GLN A 131 14.58 2.71 22.16
C GLN A 131 13.49 3.55 22.84
N LEU A 132 12.22 3.33 22.50
CA LEU A 132 11.08 3.93 23.21
C LEU A 132 10.95 3.45 24.67
N HIS A 133 11.71 2.42 25.07
CA HIS A 133 11.82 1.92 26.44
C HIS A 133 13.24 2.16 26.97
N PRO A 134 13.63 3.43 27.25
CA PRO A 134 15.03 3.82 27.44
C PRO A 134 15.74 3.08 28.59
N ALA A 135 15.03 2.78 29.68
CA ALA A 135 15.59 2.03 30.81
C ALA A 135 15.94 0.58 30.40
N SER A 136 15.03 -0.10 29.71
CA SER A 136 15.26 -1.46 29.19
C SER A 136 16.36 -1.45 28.14
N TYR A 137 16.32 -0.49 27.20
CA TYR A 137 17.34 -0.31 26.17
C TYR A 137 18.74 -0.14 26.74
N TYR A 138 18.87 0.72 27.74
CA TYR A 138 20.13 0.93 28.44
C TYR A 138 20.62 -0.36 29.11
N ASN A 139 19.78 -1.01 29.94
CA ASN A 139 20.17 -2.20 30.69
C ASN A 139 20.57 -3.34 29.76
N ASP A 140 19.77 -3.61 28.73
CA ASP A 140 20.01 -4.68 27.77
C ASP A 140 21.29 -4.43 26.96
N LEU A 141 21.50 -3.21 26.44
CA LEU A 141 22.69 -2.92 25.65
C LEU A 141 23.96 -2.82 26.48
N MET A 142 23.88 -2.34 27.72
CA MET A 142 24.99 -2.43 28.66
C MET A 142 25.34 -3.90 28.95
N ALA A 143 24.36 -4.77 29.15
CA ALA A 143 24.60 -6.19 29.37
C ALA A 143 25.15 -6.92 28.13
N ILE A 144 24.62 -6.62 26.93
CA ILE A 144 25.00 -7.30 25.68
C ILE A 144 26.34 -6.78 25.16
N MET A 145 26.53 -5.45 25.17
CA MET A 145 27.59 -4.75 24.46
C MET A 145 28.52 -3.97 25.39
N GLY A 146 28.14 -3.67 26.63
CA GLY A 146 28.90 -2.79 27.52
C GLY A 146 28.84 -1.31 27.14
N LYS A 147 27.94 -0.92 26.23
CA LYS A 147 27.62 0.47 25.89
C LYS A 147 26.23 0.55 25.26
N VAL A 148 25.61 1.71 25.34
CA VAL A 148 24.41 2.02 24.55
C VAL A 148 24.79 2.13 23.07
N LEU A 149 23.98 1.52 22.21
CA LEU A 149 24.15 1.61 20.76
C LEU A 149 23.44 2.87 20.26
N GLU A 150 24.16 3.68 19.51
CA GLU A 150 23.61 4.87 18.85
C GLU A 150 22.86 4.43 17.57
N HIS A 151 21.72 5.07 17.33
CA HIS A 151 20.96 4.91 16.09
C HIS A 151 21.18 6.15 15.23
N ASP A 152 22.06 6.02 14.24
CA ASP A 152 22.33 7.07 13.24
C ASP A 152 21.48 6.81 11.99
N ASP A 153 20.40 7.59 11.87
CA ASP A 153 19.43 7.52 10.77
C ASP A 153 19.66 8.59 9.70
N THR A 154 20.79 9.32 9.75
CA THR A 154 21.00 10.51 8.93
C THR A 154 21.34 10.19 7.47
N ASP A 155 21.79 8.96 7.19
CA ASP A 155 22.10 8.51 5.84
C ASP A 155 20.85 7.98 5.14
N SER A 156 20.53 8.55 3.98
CA SER A 156 19.43 8.12 3.11
C SER A 156 19.88 7.79 1.69
N ASP A 157 21.18 7.89 1.38
CA ASP A 157 21.70 7.67 0.03
C ASP A 157 21.83 6.17 -0.26
N ARG A 158 20.88 5.66 -1.04
CA ARG A 158 20.81 4.26 -1.46
C ARG A 158 21.51 3.99 -2.79
N THR A 159 22.30 4.94 -3.31
CA THR A 159 23.03 4.78 -4.56
C THR A 159 24.07 3.66 -4.43
N LYS A 160 24.20 2.85 -5.48
CA LYS A 160 25.13 1.71 -5.48
C LYS A 160 26.55 2.16 -5.17
N GLY A 161 27.22 1.46 -4.25
CA GLY A 161 28.58 1.75 -3.79
C GLY A 161 28.69 2.80 -2.69
N GLN A 162 27.58 3.42 -2.27
CA GLN A 162 27.57 4.36 -1.13
C GLN A 162 27.50 3.63 0.22
N LYS A 163 27.65 4.38 1.33
CA LYS A 163 27.73 3.85 2.70
C LYS A 163 26.59 2.88 3.04
N LEU A 164 25.35 3.20 2.71
CA LEU A 164 24.20 2.30 2.97
C LEU A 164 24.24 1.02 2.11
N ASP A 165 24.58 1.11 0.82
CA ASP A 165 24.63 -0.05 -0.09
C ASP A 165 25.75 -1.01 0.31
N VAL A 166 26.93 -0.48 0.62
CA VAL A 166 28.09 -1.24 1.11
C VAL A 166 27.79 -1.85 2.47
N GLY A 167 27.29 -1.05 3.43
CA GLY A 167 26.94 -1.54 4.76
C GLY A 167 25.86 -2.63 4.73
N PHE A 168 24.84 -2.49 3.87
CA PHE A 168 23.82 -3.52 3.71
C PHE A 168 24.39 -4.81 3.10
N SER A 169 25.26 -4.71 2.09
CA SER A 169 25.93 -5.85 1.48
C SER A 169 26.83 -6.60 2.46
N GLU A 170 27.60 -5.86 3.27
CA GLU A 170 28.46 -6.42 4.32
C GLU A 170 27.65 -7.05 5.45
N THR A 171 26.53 -6.43 5.86
CA THR A 171 25.63 -6.98 6.88
C THR A 171 24.99 -8.26 6.40
N THR A 172 24.54 -8.29 5.13
CA THR A 172 23.97 -9.48 4.49
C THR A 172 24.96 -10.64 4.50
N THR A 173 26.21 -10.39 4.12
CA THR A 173 27.26 -11.41 4.09
C THR A 173 27.51 -11.98 5.48
N GLN A 174 27.68 -11.12 6.48
CA GLN A 174 27.92 -11.56 7.87
C GLN A 174 26.75 -12.32 8.46
N TRP A 175 25.52 -11.91 8.14
CA TRP A 175 24.32 -12.61 8.57
C TRP A 175 24.27 -14.03 8.01
N GLU A 176 24.52 -14.18 6.71
CA GLU A 176 24.55 -15.50 6.07
C GLU A 176 25.67 -16.39 6.64
N ASP A 177 26.86 -15.82 6.87
CA ASP A 177 27.98 -16.54 7.48
C ASP A 177 27.69 -16.98 8.92
N ALA A 178 27.02 -16.13 9.71
CA ALA A 178 26.74 -16.39 11.11
C ALA A 178 25.56 -17.35 11.32
N PHE A 179 24.52 -17.25 10.49
CA PHE A 179 23.24 -17.90 10.73
C PHE A 179 22.82 -18.89 9.64
N GLY A 180 23.52 -18.95 8.51
CA GLY A 180 23.16 -19.81 7.38
C GLY A 180 21.77 -19.50 6.79
N SER A 181 21.24 -18.31 7.03
CA SER A 181 19.91 -17.85 6.57
C SER A 181 20.03 -16.55 5.79
N ARG A 182 19.03 -16.20 4.99
CA ARG A 182 19.05 -14.95 4.21
C ARG A 182 18.73 -13.75 5.08
N TYR A 183 19.48 -12.67 4.87
CA TYR A 183 19.26 -11.43 5.60
C TYR A 183 18.03 -10.68 5.10
N TRP A 184 17.78 -10.65 3.81
CA TRP A 184 16.56 -10.06 3.26
C TRP A 184 15.31 -10.83 3.73
N LYS A 185 14.19 -10.14 3.87
CA LYS A 185 12.90 -10.73 4.27
C LYS A 185 11.75 -10.02 3.54
N ALA A 186 10.78 -10.79 3.05
CA ALA A 186 9.59 -10.25 2.40
C ALA A 186 8.84 -9.31 3.35
N GLY A 187 8.42 -8.15 2.85
CA GLY A 187 7.79 -7.06 3.60
C GLY A 187 8.73 -6.19 4.43
N ALA A 188 10.00 -6.55 4.58
CA ALA A 188 10.98 -5.82 5.40
C ALA A 188 12.02 -5.03 4.58
N MET A 189 11.91 -5.07 3.25
CA MET A 189 12.82 -4.40 2.33
C MET A 189 12.31 -3.00 1.94
N TYR A 190 13.19 -2.17 1.38
CA TYR A 190 12.84 -0.83 0.93
C TYR A 190 11.75 -0.83 -0.14
N ARG A 191 10.67 -0.09 0.11
CA ARG A 191 9.48 -0.01 -0.74
C ARG A 191 9.52 1.15 -1.74
N GLY A 192 10.65 1.82 -1.88
CA GLY A 192 10.76 3.08 -2.64
C GLY A 192 10.38 4.30 -1.81
N SER A 193 10.41 5.47 -2.45
CA SER A 193 10.03 6.73 -1.81
C SER A 193 8.52 6.81 -1.59
N PRO A 194 8.05 7.46 -0.52
CA PRO A 194 6.61 7.71 -0.34
C PRO A 194 6.04 8.52 -1.50
N PRO A 195 4.76 8.31 -1.86
CA PRO A 195 4.09 9.17 -2.83
C PRO A 195 4.05 10.61 -2.33
N SER A 196 3.98 11.57 -3.25
CA SER A 196 3.87 12.99 -2.87
C SER A 196 2.54 13.25 -2.17
N PRO A 197 2.54 13.89 -0.97
CA PRO A 197 1.33 14.14 -0.22
C PRO A 197 0.40 15.07 -0.99
N LEU A 198 -0.90 15.02 -0.65
CA LEU A 198 -1.86 15.96 -1.19
C LEU A 198 -1.61 17.37 -0.66
N THR A 199 -1.55 18.32 -1.58
CA THR A 199 -1.47 19.76 -1.28
C THR A 199 -2.90 20.27 -1.11
N VAL A 200 -3.60 19.79 -0.09
CA VAL A 200 -4.97 20.22 0.19
C VAL A 200 -5.00 20.91 1.53
N ASP A 201 -5.58 22.11 1.52
CA ASP A 201 -5.82 22.94 2.68
C ASP A 201 -6.88 22.25 3.56
N LYS A 202 -6.44 21.57 4.63
CA LYS A 202 -7.30 20.74 5.49
C LYS A 202 -8.44 21.55 6.10
N TYR A 203 -8.17 22.81 6.43
CA TYR A 203 -9.13 23.76 7.00
C TYR A 203 -10.30 24.08 6.05
N LYS A 204 -10.16 23.82 4.74
CA LYS A 204 -11.25 23.97 3.75
C LYS A 204 -12.08 22.71 3.57
N ILE A 205 -11.58 21.54 3.99
CA ILE A 205 -12.33 20.27 3.97
C ILE A 205 -13.12 20.07 5.26
N ASP A 206 -12.61 20.59 6.38
CA ASP A 206 -13.20 20.43 7.72
C ASP A 206 -14.41 21.33 7.96
N SER A 207 -15.52 21.08 7.25
CA SER A 207 -16.78 20.99 7.98
C SER A 207 -16.85 19.57 8.55
N ILE A 208 -16.61 19.47 9.85
CA ILE A 208 -16.58 18.22 10.62
C ILE A 208 -17.92 17.50 10.42
N HIS A 209 -17.91 16.42 9.63
CA HIS A 209 -19.05 15.51 9.56
C HIS A 209 -18.95 14.59 10.78
N ASN A 210 -19.83 14.79 11.76
CA ASN A 210 -20.02 13.82 12.82
C ASN A 210 -20.59 12.56 12.16
N SER A 211 -19.86 11.45 12.23
CA SER A 211 -20.32 10.13 11.75
C SER A 211 -21.72 9.86 12.30
N SER A 212 -22.73 9.90 11.44
CA SER A 212 -24.07 9.45 11.81
C SER A 212 -24.05 7.94 11.95
N ALA A 213 -24.77 7.40 12.94
CA ALA A 213 -24.95 5.97 13.10
C ALA A 213 -25.49 5.38 11.77
N PRO A 214 -24.97 4.23 11.31
CA PRO A 214 -25.42 3.61 10.07
C PRO A 214 -26.93 3.40 10.12
N SER A 215 -27.66 3.85 9.11
CA SER A 215 -29.08 3.54 9.01
C SER A 215 -29.27 2.03 8.80
N ASN A 216 -30.31 1.45 9.41
CA ASN A 216 -30.67 0.02 9.28
C ASN A 216 -31.12 -0.38 7.86
N LYS A 217 -30.96 0.48 6.86
CA LYS A 217 -31.30 0.22 5.47
C LYS A 217 -29.99 0.12 4.70
N THR A 218 -29.42 -1.08 4.57
CA THR A 218 -28.16 -1.25 3.84
C THR A 218 -28.31 -2.19 2.67
N ASN A 219 -28.23 -1.63 1.46
CA ASN A 219 -27.88 -2.34 0.23
C ASN A 219 -26.43 -2.90 0.21
N GLN A 220 -25.72 -2.90 1.35
CA GLN A 220 -24.36 -3.44 1.48
C GLN A 220 -24.29 -4.93 1.10
N ASN A 221 -25.40 -5.66 1.18
CA ASN A 221 -25.49 -7.07 0.79
C ASN A 221 -25.87 -7.31 -0.68
N LEU A 222 -26.04 -6.27 -1.50
CA LEU A 222 -26.47 -6.45 -2.90
C LEU A 222 -25.34 -7.05 -3.77
N ILE A 223 -24.09 -6.80 -3.39
CA ILE A 223 -22.88 -7.30 -4.05
C ILE A 223 -22.00 -7.91 -2.97
N GLN A 224 -21.72 -9.21 -3.08
CA GLN A 224 -20.71 -9.90 -2.27
C GLN A 224 -19.61 -10.39 -3.21
N LEU A 225 -18.40 -9.89 -3.01
CA LEU A 225 -17.21 -10.34 -3.74
C LEU A 225 -16.36 -11.20 -2.81
N PRO A 226 -15.83 -12.34 -3.29
CA PRO A 226 -14.94 -13.14 -2.48
C PRO A 226 -13.68 -12.32 -2.15
N GLN A 227 -13.37 -12.19 -0.86
CA GLN A 227 -12.15 -11.54 -0.42
C GLN A 227 -10.96 -12.46 -0.70
N LYS A 228 -10.06 -12.00 -1.56
CA LYS A 228 -8.80 -12.69 -1.86
C LYS A 228 -7.73 -12.24 -0.88
N MET A 229 -6.81 -13.14 -0.58
CA MET A 229 -5.66 -12.87 0.28
C MET A 229 -4.38 -12.85 -0.54
N LEU A 230 -3.50 -11.89 -0.23
CA LEU A 230 -2.37 -11.48 -1.04
C LEU A 230 -1.10 -11.58 -0.21
N VAL A 231 -0.02 -12.09 -0.81
CA VAL A 231 1.30 -12.16 -0.17
C VAL A 231 2.36 -11.54 -1.07
N GLU A 232 3.35 -10.92 -0.47
CA GLU A 232 4.62 -10.61 -1.14
C GLU A 232 5.58 -11.80 -0.94
N VAL A 233 6.20 -12.22 -2.04
CA VAL A 233 7.12 -13.34 -2.10
C VAL A 233 8.51 -12.84 -2.49
N MET A 234 9.52 -13.28 -1.75
CA MET A 234 10.92 -13.15 -2.13
C MET A 234 11.50 -14.55 -2.39
N LEU A 235 12.04 -14.75 -3.59
CA LEU A 235 12.58 -16.04 -4.04
C LEU A 235 13.99 -15.86 -4.61
N GLU A 236 14.93 -16.66 -4.11
CA GLU A 236 16.31 -16.77 -4.61
C GLU A 236 16.59 -18.22 -5.01
N ILE A 237 17.26 -18.43 -6.15
CA ILE A 237 17.80 -19.73 -6.52
C ILE A 237 19.27 -19.76 -6.11
N VAL A 238 19.56 -20.56 -5.08
CA VAL A 238 20.84 -20.56 -4.40
C VAL A 238 21.84 -21.48 -5.09
N ASP A 239 21.42 -22.71 -5.37
CA ASP A 239 22.32 -23.75 -5.86
C ASP A 239 21.55 -24.88 -6.56
N VAL A 240 22.25 -25.72 -7.32
CA VAL A 240 21.71 -26.92 -7.97
C VAL A 240 22.67 -28.08 -7.81
N ARG A 241 22.13 -29.25 -7.47
CA ARG A 241 22.92 -30.49 -7.32
C ARG A 241 22.39 -31.62 -8.19
N ASN A 242 23.22 -32.65 -8.35
CA ASN A 242 22.95 -33.87 -9.13
C ASN A 242 22.70 -33.62 -10.63
N LEU A 243 23.30 -32.57 -11.20
CA LEU A 243 23.25 -32.33 -12.64
C LEU A 243 23.94 -33.48 -13.42
N PRO A 244 23.47 -33.84 -14.63
CA PRO A 244 24.12 -34.84 -15.46
C PRO A 244 25.59 -34.49 -15.76
N SER A 245 26.49 -35.47 -15.63
CA SER A 245 27.92 -35.29 -15.88
C SER A 245 28.18 -34.72 -17.28
N GLY A 246 28.92 -33.61 -17.36
CA GLY A 246 29.26 -32.96 -18.63
C GLY A 246 28.23 -31.95 -19.14
N HIS A 247 27.28 -31.50 -18.31
CA HIS A 247 26.40 -30.38 -18.64
C HIS A 247 27.22 -29.13 -19.03
N LYS A 248 26.93 -28.58 -20.21
CA LYS A 248 27.51 -27.35 -20.75
C LYS A 248 26.36 -26.44 -21.17
N GLY A 249 26.06 -25.42 -20.37
CA GLY A 249 25.00 -24.46 -20.66
C GLY A 249 24.69 -23.56 -19.46
N LYS A 250 24.01 -22.45 -19.70
CA LYS A 250 23.52 -21.58 -18.64
C LYS A 250 22.26 -22.20 -18.04
N LEU A 251 22.20 -22.26 -16.71
CA LEU A 251 21.01 -22.71 -15.99
C LEU A 251 20.16 -21.51 -15.59
N VAL A 252 18.85 -21.65 -15.82
CA VAL A 252 17.84 -20.67 -15.46
C VAL A 252 16.66 -21.42 -14.86
N VAL A 253 16.07 -20.89 -13.80
CA VAL A 253 14.81 -21.40 -13.26
C VAL A 253 13.71 -20.46 -13.69
N SER A 254 12.71 -20.98 -14.39
CA SER A 254 11.48 -20.26 -14.62
C SER A 254 10.45 -20.62 -13.55
N PHE A 255 9.65 -19.65 -13.12
CA PHE A 255 8.63 -19.90 -12.12
C PHE A 255 7.32 -19.16 -12.45
N ASN A 256 6.22 -19.83 -12.13
CA ASN A 256 4.88 -19.29 -12.24
C ASN A 256 3.90 -19.93 -11.25
N LYS A 257 2.76 -19.29 -11.05
CA LYS A 257 1.63 -19.92 -10.38
C LYS A 257 1.08 -21.03 -11.28
N LYS A 258 0.70 -22.16 -10.68
CA LYS A 258 0.08 -23.29 -11.38
C LYS A 258 -1.25 -22.90 -12.00
N GLN A 259 -2.06 -22.16 -11.26
CA GLN A 259 -3.22 -21.43 -11.73
C GLN A 259 -2.86 -19.95 -11.67
N GLU A 260 -2.79 -19.31 -12.83
CA GLU A 260 -2.47 -17.88 -12.92
C GLU A 260 -3.51 -17.07 -12.16
N ASP A 261 -3.02 -16.12 -11.37
CA ASP A 261 -3.83 -15.09 -10.76
C ASP A 261 -3.47 -13.74 -11.42
N ILE A 262 -4.33 -12.74 -11.27
CA ILE A 262 -4.19 -11.48 -12.01
C ILE A 262 -2.89 -10.75 -11.65
N LEU A 263 -2.45 -10.94 -10.42
CA LEU A 263 -1.31 -10.22 -9.87
C LEU A 263 0.01 -11.01 -10.03
N PHE A 264 -0.07 -12.29 -10.44
CA PHE A 264 1.01 -13.11 -10.99
C PHE A 264 0.54 -13.98 -12.18
N ASN A 265 0.39 -13.34 -13.34
CA ASN A 265 0.00 -13.98 -14.61
C ASN A 265 1.17 -14.17 -15.58
N THR A 266 2.35 -13.66 -15.24
CA THR A 266 3.50 -13.67 -16.16
C THR A 266 4.60 -14.58 -15.62
N LYS A 267 5.02 -15.54 -16.44
CA LYS A 267 6.15 -16.42 -16.14
C LYS A 267 7.44 -15.61 -16.00
N LYS A 268 8.09 -15.71 -14.84
CA LYS A 268 9.37 -15.03 -14.55
C LYS A 268 10.53 -16.02 -14.58
N GLN A 269 11.75 -15.50 -14.68
CA GLN A 269 12.97 -16.31 -14.74
C GLN A 269 14.05 -15.74 -13.81
N LEU A 270 14.77 -16.63 -13.14
CA LEU A 270 15.96 -16.32 -12.33
C LEU A 270 17.14 -17.14 -12.84
N SER A 271 18.30 -16.50 -12.95
CA SER A 271 19.53 -17.22 -13.26
C SER A 271 20.16 -17.79 -12.00
N ILE A 272 20.86 -18.91 -12.15
CA ILE A 272 21.55 -19.57 -11.04
C ILE A 272 22.96 -18.98 -10.99
N SER A 273 23.20 -18.08 -10.05
CA SER A 273 24.48 -17.39 -9.95
C SER A 273 25.52 -18.28 -9.27
N SER A 274 26.54 -18.71 -10.00
CA SER A 274 27.73 -19.39 -9.45
C SER A 274 28.95 -18.44 -9.29
N GLY A 275 28.76 -17.12 -9.35
CA GLY A 275 29.81 -16.10 -9.16
C GLY A 275 29.69 -14.85 -10.06
N LEU A 276 30.37 -13.76 -9.63
CA LEU A 276 30.53 -12.40 -10.21
C LEU A 276 29.28 -11.58 -10.58
N GLN A 277 28.15 -12.19 -10.94
CA GLN A 277 26.95 -11.47 -11.40
C GLN A 277 26.00 -10.96 -10.29
N GLY A 278 26.37 -11.11 -9.02
CA GLY A 278 25.51 -10.79 -7.88
C GLY A 278 24.35 -11.78 -7.73
N LYS A 279 23.88 -11.96 -6.49
CA LYS A 279 22.72 -12.81 -6.20
C LYS A 279 21.45 -12.15 -6.75
N GLN A 280 20.61 -12.91 -7.43
CA GLN A 280 19.32 -12.43 -7.94
C GLN A 280 18.20 -12.91 -7.04
N VAL A 281 17.43 -11.98 -6.50
CA VAL A 281 16.23 -12.26 -5.71
C VAL A 281 15.03 -11.69 -6.44
N ALA A 282 14.06 -12.54 -6.77
CA ALA A 282 12.79 -12.09 -7.32
C ALA A 282 11.88 -11.62 -6.19
N VAL A 283 11.31 -10.43 -6.34
CA VAL A 283 10.25 -9.89 -5.48
C VAL A 283 8.98 -9.75 -6.30
N PHE A 284 7.88 -10.33 -5.83
CA PHE A 284 6.60 -10.27 -6.52
C PHE A 284 5.44 -10.47 -5.55
N GLN A 285 4.23 -10.14 -5.99
CA GLN A 285 3.01 -10.39 -5.26
C GLN A 285 2.19 -11.47 -5.98
N CYS A 286 1.52 -12.33 -5.23
CA CYS A 286 0.56 -13.30 -5.77
C CYS A 286 -0.56 -13.58 -4.76
N GLU A 287 -1.63 -14.25 -5.18
CA GLU A 287 -2.61 -14.78 -4.23
C GLU A 287 -1.92 -15.77 -3.27
N SER A 288 -2.31 -15.75 -2.00
CA SER A 288 -1.70 -16.58 -0.95
C SER A 288 -1.95 -18.08 -1.10
N SER A 289 -3.01 -18.45 -1.82
CA SER A 289 -3.43 -19.83 -2.03
C SER A 289 -2.81 -20.46 -3.28
N GLY A 290 -2.57 -21.77 -3.27
CA GLY A 290 -2.14 -22.53 -4.45
C GLY A 290 -0.62 -22.68 -4.63
N ASP A 291 -0.24 -23.25 -5.77
CA ASP A 291 1.12 -23.76 -6.00
C ASP A 291 1.96 -22.80 -6.87
N LEU A 292 3.18 -22.51 -6.42
CA LEU A 292 4.24 -21.93 -7.25
C LEU A 292 5.06 -23.07 -7.90
N VAL A 293 5.04 -23.14 -9.22
CA VAL A 293 5.76 -24.14 -10.02
C VAL A 293 7.11 -23.57 -10.44
N LEU A 294 8.18 -24.33 -10.20
CA LEU A 294 9.54 -24.00 -10.60
C LEU A 294 10.03 -25.03 -11.61
N GLU A 295 10.55 -24.55 -12.74
CA GLU A 295 11.10 -25.38 -13.81
C GLU A 295 12.56 -25.02 -14.03
N LEU A 296 13.45 -26.02 -13.90
CA LEU A 296 14.86 -25.85 -14.19
C LEU A 296 15.08 -26.01 -15.70
N ILE A 297 15.64 -24.98 -16.32
CA ILE A 297 15.86 -24.89 -17.76
C ILE A 297 17.37 -24.80 -18.05
N SER A 298 17.82 -25.65 -18.96
CA SER A 298 19.15 -25.60 -19.55
C SER A 298 19.11 -24.83 -20.86
N GLN A 299 19.78 -23.68 -20.91
CA GLN A 299 19.98 -22.90 -22.12
C GLN A 299 21.35 -23.24 -22.74
N PRO A 300 21.43 -23.55 -24.04
CA PRO A 300 22.70 -23.85 -24.69
C PRO A 300 23.57 -22.60 -24.79
N SER A 301 24.88 -22.77 -24.62
CA SER A 301 25.86 -21.71 -24.90
C SER A 301 25.89 -21.45 -26.41
N PHE A 302 25.84 -20.18 -26.82
CA PHE A 302 25.89 -19.78 -28.24
C PHE A 302 27.12 -20.40 -28.92
N ASN A 303 26.90 -21.32 -29.86
CA ASN A 303 27.90 -21.78 -30.82
C ASN A 303 27.30 -21.59 -32.21
N PHE A 304 27.99 -20.84 -33.08
CA PHE A 304 27.57 -20.38 -34.41
C PHE A 304 27.18 -21.47 -35.43
N ARG A 305 27.15 -22.75 -35.04
CA ARG A 305 26.90 -23.90 -35.93
C ARG A 305 25.66 -24.73 -35.62
N THR A 306 24.93 -24.48 -34.52
CA THR A 306 23.68 -25.21 -34.21
C THR A 306 22.85 -24.49 -33.15
N VAL A 307 21.63 -24.06 -33.48
CA VAL A 307 20.66 -23.55 -32.50
C VAL A 307 20.04 -24.75 -31.78
N ARG A 308 20.58 -25.15 -30.63
CA ARG A 308 19.87 -26.09 -29.75
C ARG A 308 18.74 -25.34 -29.05
N ALA A 309 17.57 -25.97 -28.95
CA ALA A 309 16.45 -25.43 -28.17
C ALA A 309 16.73 -25.56 -26.67
N ALA A 310 16.19 -24.64 -25.86
CA ALA A 310 16.23 -24.73 -24.41
C ALA A 310 15.51 -26.00 -23.94
N LYS A 311 16.08 -26.69 -22.93
CA LYS A 311 15.55 -27.96 -22.42
C LYS A 311 15.16 -27.85 -20.95
N VAL A 312 13.94 -28.22 -20.62
CA VAL A 312 13.49 -28.38 -19.23
C VAL A 312 14.13 -29.66 -18.65
N LEU A 313 14.88 -29.51 -17.56
CA LEU A 313 15.56 -30.60 -16.86
C LEU A 313 14.68 -31.25 -15.79
N GLY A 314 13.70 -30.52 -15.26
CA GLY A 314 12.75 -31.02 -14.28
C GLY A 314 11.90 -29.89 -13.68
N LYS A 315 10.85 -30.26 -12.95
CA LYS A 315 9.94 -29.33 -12.31
C LYS A 315 9.67 -29.71 -10.85
N THR A 316 9.36 -28.72 -10.03
CA THR A 316 8.85 -28.90 -8.66
C THR A 316 7.77 -27.86 -8.38
N SER A 317 6.95 -28.08 -7.35
CA SER A 317 5.98 -27.10 -6.88
C SER A 317 6.20 -26.78 -5.41
N ILE A 318 5.83 -25.57 -5.01
CA ILE A 318 5.81 -25.08 -3.64
C ILE A 318 4.37 -24.67 -3.36
N ASN A 319 3.73 -25.33 -2.40
CA ASN A 319 2.44 -24.87 -1.90
C ASN A 319 2.67 -23.66 -0.98
N LEU A 320 2.01 -22.54 -1.28
CA LEU A 320 2.22 -21.29 -0.55
C LEU A 320 1.56 -21.32 0.84
N GLU A 321 0.43 -22.00 0.99
CA GLU A 321 -0.34 -22.10 2.24
C GLU A 321 0.44 -22.90 3.29
N ASP A 322 1.03 -24.03 2.87
CA ASP A 322 1.84 -24.91 3.71
C ASP A 322 3.05 -24.18 4.33
N LEU A 323 3.58 -23.19 3.62
CA LEU A 323 4.75 -22.43 4.05
C LEU A 323 4.40 -21.12 4.74
N GLN A 324 3.13 -20.74 4.81
CA GLN A 324 2.71 -19.43 5.24
C GLN A 324 3.23 -19.11 6.65
N ASN A 325 3.02 -19.99 7.62
CA ASN A 325 3.44 -19.77 9.02
C ASN A 325 4.97 -19.74 9.21
N LEU A 326 5.71 -20.51 8.41
CA LEU A 326 7.16 -20.61 8.55
C LEU A 326 7.87 -19.46 7.82
N ALA A 327 7.51 -19.24 6.56
CA ALA A 327 8.15 -18.26 5.69
C ALA A 327 7.69 -16.81 5.98
N SER A 328 6.53 -16.62 6.65
CA SER A 328 6.10 -15.33 7.20
C SER A 328 6.93 -14.90 8.40
N LYS A 329 7.36 -15.85 9.23
CA LYS A 329 8.17 -15.59 10.43
C LYS A 329 9.62 -15.31 10.06
N LEU A 330 10.29 -16.23 9.36
CA LEU A 330 11.70 -16.10 8.98
C LEU A 330 11.95 -16.56 7.53
N PRO A 331 12.94 -15.99 6.83
CA PRO A 331 13.39 -16.54 5.55
C PRO A 331 13.83 -18.00 5.71
N ILE A 332 13.28 -18.88 4.87
CA ILE A 332 13.60 -20.31 4.87
C ILE A 332 14.56 -20.65 3.73
N GLU A 333 15.35 -21.68 3.94
CA GLU A 333 16.23 -22.24 2.90
C GLU A 333 16.00 -23.75 2.81
N LYS A 334 15.70 -24.26 1.61
CA LYS A 334 15.29 -25.66 1.41
C LYS A 334 15.79 -26.22 0.08
N TRP A 335 16.16 -27.50 0.10
CA TRP A 335 16.38 -28.29 -1.13
C TRP A 335 15.06 -28.88 -1.61
N LEU A 336 14.74 -28.66 -2.89
CA LEU A 336 13.58 -29.21 -3.57
C LEU A 336 14.02 -30.17 -4.66
N ASP A 337 13.55 -31.41 -4.60
CA ASP A 337 13.82 -32.42 -5.63
C ASP A 337 12.92 -32.20 -6.84
N LEU A 338 13.51 -32.19 -8.02
CA LEU A 338 12.80 -32.01 -9.28
C LEU A 338 12.26 -33.35 -9.77
N THR A 339 10.99 -33.34 -10.17
CA THR A 339 10.42 -34.41 -10.99
C THR A 339 10.97 -34.25 -12.41
N SER A 340 11.81 -35.17 -12.85
CA SER A 340 12.46 -35.15 -14.16
C SER A 340 11.96 -36.29 -15.05
N ALA A 341 11.89 -36.06 -16.35
CA ALA A 341 11.71 -37.11 -17.36
C ALA A 341 13.02 -37.83 -17.70
N LEU A 342 14.16 -37.41 -17.14
CA LEU A 342 15.46 -38.03 -17.31
C LEU A 342 15.65 -39.13 -16.26
N ASN A 343 16.04 -40.34 -16.69
CA ASN A 343 16.42 -41.45 -15.82
C ASN A 343 17.78 -41.17 -15.15
N CYS A 344 17.82 -40.24 -14.19
CA CYS A 344 18.99 -39.97 -13.37
C CYS A 344 19.00 -40.87 -12.13
N ARG A 345 20.18 -41.37 -11.71
CA ARG A 345 20.33 -42.21 -10.49
C ARG A 345 19.92 -41.50 -9.20
N LYS A 346 20.02 -40.18 -9.16
CA LYS A 346 19.54 -39.31 -8.08
C LYS A 346 18.74 -38.17 -8.70
N PRO A 347 17.65 -37.70 -8.05
CA PRO A 347 16.89 -36.57 -8.55
C PRO A 347 17.78 -35.32 -8.58
N ILE A 348 17.62 -34.51 -9.63
CA ILE A 348 18.18 -33.16 -9.67
C ILE A 348 17.46 -32.35 -8.58
N SER A 349 18.20 -31.62 -7.75
CA SER A 349 17.59 -30.77 -6.72
C SER A 349 18.02 -29.32 -6.89
N ILE A 350 17.12 -28.39 -6.58
CA ILE A 350 17.41 -26.95 -6.50
C ILE A 350 17.35 -26.50 -5.03
N ARG A 351 18.29 -25.67 -4.60
CA ARG A 351 18.29 -25.00 -3.30
C ARG A 351 17.69 -23.63 -3.47
N ILE A 352 16.69 -23.30 -2.66
CA ILE A 352 16.01 -22.00 -2.73
C ILE A 352 16.13 -21.26 -1.40
N GLY A 353 16.23 -19.94 -1.47
CA GLY A 353 15.92 -19.03 -0.37
C GLY A 353 14.52 -18.47 -0.60
N PHE A 354 13.67 -18.48 0.42
CA PHE A 354 12.26 -18.15 0.28
C PHE A 354 11.72 -17.41 1.50
N SER A 355 10.94 -16.34 1.28
CA SER A 355 10.24 -15.62 2.34
C SER A 355 8.90 -15.10 1.84
N LEU A 356 7.91 -15.05 2.73
CA LEU A 356 6.57 -14.55 2.47
C LEU A 356 6.24 -13.45 3.48
N THR A 357 5.32 -12.54 3.13
CA THR A 357 4.59 -11.76 4.14
C THR A 357 3.40 -12.57 4.66
N PRO A 358 2.89 -12.29 5.88
CA PRO A 358 1.53 -12.68 6.25
C PRO A 358 0.52 -12.27 5.15
N PRO A 359 -0.55 -13.05 4.94
CA PRO A 359 -1.55 -12.73 3.94
C PRO A 359 -2.31 -11.47 4.35
N VAL A 360 -2.49 -10.55 3.42
CA VAL A 360 -3.31 -9.34 3.60
C VAL A 360 -4.46 -9.33 2.61
N PRO A 361 -5.62 -8.73 2.95
CA PRO A 361 -6.71 -8.60 2.00
C PRO A 361 -6.25 -7.89 0.71
N ALA A 362 -6.57 -8.51 -0.43
CA ALA A 362 -6.38 -7.92 -1.73
C ALA A 362 -7.42 -6.81 -1.98
N PRO A 363 -7.06 -5.74 -2.71
CA PRO A 363 -8.06 -4.84 -3.25
C PRO A 363 -9.04 -5.60 -4.17
N TYR A 364 -10.31 -5.23 -4.11
CA TYR A 364 -11.33 -5.66 -5.05
C TYR A 364 -11.07 -4.98 -6.40
N GLU A 365 -10.79 -5.78 -7.43
CA GLU A 365 -10.63 -5.30 -8.80
C GLU A 365 -11.95 -5.50 -9.56
N VAL A 366 -12.46 -4.42 -10.16
CA VAL A 366 -13.76 -4.39 -10.84
C VAL A 366 -13.62 -3.74 -12.21
N GLN A 367 -14.23 -4.35 -13.22
CA GLN A 367 -14.24 -3.83 -14.59
C GLN A 367 -15.66 -3.50 -15.05
N MET A 368 -15.84 -2.27 -15.54
CA MET A 368 -17.05 -1.75 -16.15
C MET A 368 -16.94 -1.82 -17.67
N ILE A 369 -17.66 -2.76 -18.27
CA ILE A 369 -17.69 -2.99 -19.70
C ILE A 369 -18.91 -2.26 -20.29
N SER A 370 -18.63 -1.17 -21.01
CA SER A 370 -19.61 -0.42 -21.80
C SER A 370 -19.38 -0.71 -23.29
N LEU A 371 -20.46 -0.84 -24.07
CA LEU A 371 -20.41 -1.05 -25.53
C LEU A 371 -19.81 0.15 -26.29
N HIS A 372 -19.65 1.31 -25.65
CA HIS A 372 -19.03 2.50 -26.21
C HIS A 372 -18.04 3.07 -25.17
N PRO A 373 -16.87 3.62 -25.60
CA PRO A 373 -15.97 4.31 -24.69
C PRO A 373 -16.73 5.40 -23.92
N PHE A 374 -16.37 5.63 -22.66
CA PHE A 374 -16.95 6.68 -21.80
C PHE A 374 -16.61 8.07 -22.36
N THR A 375 -17.32 8.48 -23.41
CA THR A 375 -17.11 9.71 -24.19
C THR A 375 -17.74 10.95 -23.52
N GLY A 376 -18.37 10.77 -22.35
CA GLY A 376 -19.01 11.82 -21.55
C GLY A 376 -18.42 11.97 -20.15
N SER A 377 -17.13 11.67 -19.97
CA SER A 377 -16.43 11.96 -18.70
C SER A 377 -16.25 13.48 -18.54
N TYR A 378 -16.12 13.98 -17.31
CA TYR A 378 -15.80 15.38 -16.94
C TYR A 378 -14.58 15.99 -17.69
N PHE A 379 -13.80 15.15 -18.38
CA PHE A 379 -12.68 15.53 -19.24
C PHE A 379 -13.07 15.90 -20.69
N SER A 380 -14.36 16.07 -21.00
CA SER A 380 -14.84 16.44 -22.35
C SER A 380 -14.51 17.88 -22.80
N PHE A 381 -13.71 18.64 -22.03
CA PHE A 381 -13.09 19.89 -22.50
C PHE A 381 -12.15 19.71 -23.71
N LEU A 382 -11.94 18.48 -24.22
CA LEU A 382 -11.07 18.24 -25.37
C LEU A 382 -11.71 17.72 -26.66
N MET A 383 -13.02 17.43 -26.77
CA MET A 383 -13.67 17.29 -28.10
C MET A 383 -15.22 17.27 -28.05
N PRO A 384 -15.93 18.10 -28.83
CA PRO A 384 -17.39 18.09 -28.90
C PRO A 384 -17.90 17.19 -30.03
N ARG A 385 -18.64 16.11 -29.72
CA ARG A 385 -19.56 15.47 -30.69
C ARG A 385 -20.85 14.99 -30.02
N LYS A 386 -21.99 15.47 -30.52
CA LYS A 386 -23.35 15.07 -30.11
C LYS A 386 -23.68 13.68 -30.67
N PHE A 387 -24.10 12.73 -29.84
CA PHE A 387 -24.72 11.48 -30.30
C PHE A 387 -26.01 11.16 -29.54
N LYS A 388 -26.98 10.57 -30.25
CA LYS A 388 -28.32 10.20 -29.77
C LYS A 388 -28.25 9.06 -28.74
N GLN A 389 -28.99 9.22 -27.63
CA GLN A 389 -29.12 8.28 -26.52
C GLN A 389 -29.84 6.98 -26.91
N ILE A 390 -29.23 5.83 -26.63
CA ILE A 390 -29.88 4.50 -26.64
C ILE A 390 -29.76 3.91 -25.23
N LYS A 391 -30.84 3.29 -24.73
CA LYS A 391 -30.96 2.57 -23.45
C LYS A 391 -30.03 1.34 -23.42
N ASN A 392 -28.78 1.51 -22.97
CA ASN A 392 -27.81 0.42 -22.91
C ASN A 392 -27.38 0.13 -21.48
N TRP A 393 -27.30 -1.16 -21.14
CA TRP A 393 -26.75 -1.67 -19.88
C TRP A 393 -25.22 -1.65 -19.91
N THR A 394 -24.59 -1.19 -18.83
CA THR A 394 -23.16 -1.36 -18.54
C THR A 394 -22.99 -2.59 -17.69
N LYS A 395 -22.19 -3.55 -18.14
CA LYS A 395 -21.87 -4.77 -17.38
C LYS A 395 -20.73 -4.44 -16.40
N VAL A 396 -20.90 -4.79 -15.14
CA VAL A 396 -19.85 -4.72 -14.13
C VAL A 396 -19.42 -6.14 -13.81
N ALA A 397 -18.13 -6.42 -13.93
CA ALA A 397 -17.55 -7.74 -13.73
C ALA A 397 -16.43 -7.70 -12.70
N ASP A 398 -16.22 -8.84 -12.03
CA ASP A 398 -15.06 -9.06 -11.18
C ASP A 398 -13.80 -9.28 -12.02
N ASP A 399 -12.72 -9.51 -11.30
CA ASP A 399 -11.38 -9.70 -11.83
C ASP A 399 -11.26 -10.99 -12.68
N ALA A 400 -12.06 -12.02 -12.39
CA ALA A 400 -12.20 -13.24 -13.19
C ALA A 400 -13.17 -13.11 -14.39
N GLY A 401 -13.82 -11.94 -14.56
CA GLY A 401 -14.78 -11.67 -15.64
C GLY A 401 -16.21 -12.15 -15.35
N ASN A 402 -16.49 -12.62 -14.13
CA ASN A 402 -17.83 -12.97 -13.69
C ASN A 402 -18.68 -11.72 -13.54
N GLU A 403 -19.94 -11.79 -13.97
CA GLU A 403 -20.84 -10.66 -13.89
C GLU A 403 -21.30 -10.41 -12.44
N ILE A 404 -21.04 -9.22 -11.93
CA ILE A 404 -21.48 -8.78 -10.61
C ILE A 404 -22.88 -8.17 -10.71
N ILE A 405 -23.01 -7.14 -11.57
CA ILE A 405 -24.24 -6.37 -11.73
C ILE A 405 -24.27 -5.71 -13.12
N ARG A 406 -25.46 -5.51 -13.67
CA ARG A 406 -25.68 -4.63 -14.83
C ARG A 406 -26.28 -3.32 -14.36
N ILE A 407 -25.78 -2.20 -14.86
CA ILE A 407 -26.25 -0.86 -14.46
C ILE A 407 -26.71 -0.09 -15.70
N GLN A 408 -27.82 0.65 -15.58
CA GLN A 408 -28.39 1.45 -16.66
C GLN A 408 -28.92 2.80 -16.15
N LYS A 409 -28.94 3.80 -17.04
CA LYS A 409 -29.69 5.06 -16.85
C LYS A 409 -31.20 4.81 -16.81
N GLY A 410 -31.84 5.21 -15.71
CA GLY A 410 -33.29 5.32 -15.57
C GLY A 410 -33.77 6.76 -15.74
N ILE A 411 -35.05 6.92 -16.08
CA ILE A 411 -35.77 8.21 -16.08
C ILE A 411 -37.13 7.96 -15.44
N ARG A 412 -37.46 8.75 -14.42
CA ARG A 412 -38.79 8.76 -13.80
C ARG A 412 -39.58 9.97 -14.27
N THR A 413 -40.75 9.71 -14.85
CA THR A 413 -41.74 10.74 -15.21
C THR A 413 -42.82 10.79 -14.13
N THR A 414 -42.92 11.90 -13.41
CA THR A 414 -44.03 12.15 -12.48
C THR A 414 -45.24 12.72 -13.23
N GLU A 415 -46.40 12.07 -13.12
CA GLU A 415 -47.63 12.40 -13.86
C GLU A 415 -48.19 13.81 -13.59
N LYS A 416 -47.77 14.50 -12.52
CA LYS A 416 -48.37 15.78 -12.10
C LYS A 416 -47.68 17.05 -12.61
N THR A 417 -46.50 16.96 -13.22
CA THR A 417 -45.83 18.11 -13.85
C THR A 417 -44.94 17.62 -14.98
N LYS A 418 -45.29 17.96 -16.22
CA LYS A 418 -44.59 17.57 -17.47
C LYS A 418 -43.16 18.17 -17.63
N ILE A 419 -42.50 18.58 -16.54
CA ILE A 419 -41.29 19.43 -16.61
C ILE A 419 -40.07 18.85 -15.87
N ASN A 420 -40.21 17.99 -14.83
CA ASN A 420 -39.05 17.44 -14.14
C ASN A 420 -38.83 15.95 -14.49
N THR A 421 -37.76 15.67 -15.25
CA THR A 421 -37.24 14.32 -15.45
C THR A 421 -36.19 14.04 -14.37
N ASN A 422 -36.55 13.27 -13.34
CA ASN A 422 -35.57 12.81 -12.36
C ASN A 422 -34.71 11.71 -13.00
N LYS A 423 -33.39 11.88 -12.89
CA LYS A 423 -32.39 10.92 -13.38
C LYS A 423 -32.19 9.85 -12.33
N GLU A 424 -32.18 8.59 -12.78
CA GLU A 424 -32.05 7.42 -11.92
C GLU A 424 -30.93 6.50 -12.43
N VAL A 425 -30.42 5.66 -11.54
CA VAL A 425 -29.52 4.55 -11.84
C VAL A 425 -30.21 3.27 -11.43
N ILE A 426 -30.43 2.38 -12.39
CA ILE A 426 -31.11 1.10 -12.20
C ILE A 426 -30.08 -0.01 -12.32
N GLY A 427 -30.08 -0.93 -11.37
CA GLY A 427 -29.23 -2.11 -11.31
C GLY A 427 -30.01 -3.39 -11.58
N LYS A 428 -29.38 -4.36 -12.22
CA LYS A 428 -29.89 -5.72 -12.35
C LYS A 428 -28.81 -6.71 -11.91
N ILE A 429 -29.09 -7.45 -10.85
CA ILE A 429 -28.18 -8.47 -10.31
C ILE A 429 -28.33 -9.79 -11.08
N ALA A 430 -27.39 -10.73 -10.88
CA ALA A 430 -27.36 -12.01 -11.60
C ALA A 430 -28.64 -12.86 -11.44
N SER A 431 -29.38 -12.71 -10.32
CA SER A 431 -30.68 -13.37 -10.11
C SER A 431 -31.79 -12.88 -11.05
N GLY A 432 -31.55 -11.78 -11.78
CA GLY A 432 -32.51 -11.17 -12.69
C GLY A 432 -33.39 -10.08 -12.05
N GLU A 433 -33.30 -9.89 -10.73
CA GLU A 433 -34.01 -8.84 -10.01
C GLU A 433 -33.46 -7.44 -10.37
N THR A 434 -34.37 -6.47 -10.48
CA THR A 434 -34.05 -5.09 -10.86
C THR A 434 -34.29 -4.16 -9.68
N HIS A 435 -33.26 -3.39 -9.31
CA HIS A 435 -33.22 -2.51 -8.15
C HIS A 435 -32.95 -1.07 -8.58
N LEU A 436 -33.60 -0.11 -7.93
CA LEU A 436 -33.19 1.29 -8.03
C LEU A 436 -31.95 1.49 -7.13
N LEU A 437 -30.83 1.94 -7.70
CA LEU A 437 -29.55 2.04 -6.99
C LEU A 437 -29.19 3.46 -6.58
N ALA A 438 -29.52 4.45 -7.39
CA ALA A 438 -29.29 5.86 -7.06
C ALA A 438 -30.28 6.78 -7.77
N GLU A 439 -30.60 7.91 -7.15
CA GLU A 439 -31.46 8.95 -7.71
C GLU A 439 -30.82 10.33 -7.55
N LEU A 440 -31.08 11.21 -8.52
CA LEU A 440 -30.63 12.60 -8.46
C LEU A 440 -31.63 13.44 -7.64
N GLU A 441 -31.17 13.94 -6.49
CA GLU A 441 -31.91 14.84 -5.61
C GLU A 441 -31.27 16.24 -5.67
N GLY A 442 -31.87 17.14 -6.46
CA GLY A 442 -31.33 18.48 -6.70
C GLY A 442 -29.99 18.43 -7.44
N THR A 443 -28.90 18.72 -6.74
CA THR A 443 -27.52 18.71 -7.27
C THR A 443 -26.67 17.55 -6.75
N MET A 444 -27.26 16.63 -5.98
CA MET A 444 -26.58 15.52 -5.33
C MET A 444 -27.19 14.18 -5.77
N TRP A 445 -26.36 13.16 -5.89
CA TRP A 445 -26.83 11.80 -6.13
C TRP A 445 -26.97 11.06 -4.80
N SER A 446 -28.18 10.64 -4.47
CA SER A 446 -28.50 9.82 -3.30
C SER A 446 -28.49 8.35 -3.70
N MET A 447 -27.73 7.50 -3.00
CA MET A 447 -27.74 6.06 -3.24
C MET A 447 -28.87 5.43 -2.44
N VAL A 448 -29.80 4.78 -3.12
CA VAL A 448 -31.05 4.27 -2.53
C VAL A 448 -30.75 3.16 -1.52
N ASN A 449 -31.46 3.19 -0.38
CA ASN A 449 -31.24 2.30 0.78
C ASN A 449 -29.77 2.30 1.24
N SER A 450 -29.19 3.50 1.30
CA SER A 450 -27.87 3.75 1.87
C SER A 450 -27.78 5.20 2.34
N ASP A 451 -26.85 5.49 3.24
CA ASP A 451 -26.55 6.87 3.68
C ASP A 451 -25.60 7.59 2.71
N TRP A 452 -25.29 6.99 1.55
CA TRP A 452 -24.27 7.48 0.64
C TRP A 452 -24.83 8.54 -0.31
N MET A 453 -24.19 9.70 -0.33
CA MET A 453 -24.48 10.80 -1.23
C MET A 453 -23.21 11.23 -1.97
N LEU A 454 -23.32 11.43 -3.29
CA LEU A 454 -22.24 11.93 -4.13
C LEU A 454 -22.55 13.37 -4.56
N GLN A 455 -21.63 14.27 -4.25
CA GLN A 455 -21.71 15.69 -4.60
C GLN A 455 -20.44 16.15 -5.32
N ILE A 456 -20.58 17.11 -6.24
CA ILE A 456 -19.44 17.82 -6.84
C ILE A 456 -19.17 19.07 -6.03
N LYS A 457 -17.93 19.26 -5.58
CA LYS A 457 -17.46 20.51 -4.99
C LYS A 457 -16.54 21.22 -5.99
N LYS A 458 -16.86 22.49 -6.29
CA LYS A 458 -15.96 23.38 -7.02
C LYS A 458 -14.89 23.86 -6.03
N THR A 459 -13.61 23.65 -6.36
CA THR A 459 -12.52 24.22 -5.57
C THR A 459 -12.22 25.65 -6.03
N SER A 460 -11.49 26.42 -5.24
CA SER A 460 -11.05 27.78 -5.59
C SER A 460 -10.10 27.83 -6.80
N ASP A 461 -9.56 26.68 -7.21
CA ASP A 461 -8.82 26.49 -8.46
C ASP A 461 -9.84 26.16 -9.55
N GLU A 462 -10.07 27.08 -10.49
CA GLU A 462 -11.11 27.00 -11.55
C GLU A 462 -11.03 25.73 -12.40
N HIS A 463 -9.93 24.97 -12.32
CA HIS A 463 -9.64 23.80 -13.14
C HIS A 463 -9.67 22.45 -12.38
N LYS A 464 -10.01 22.43 -11.07
CA LYS A 464 -10.08 21.17 -10.30
C LYS A 464 -11.44 20.97 -9.63
N HIS A 465 -12.27 20.13 -10.25
CA HIS A 465 -13.43 19.54 -9.58
C HIS A 465 -12.97 18.41 -8.65
N ILE A 466 -13.43 18.45 -7.39
CA ILE A 466 -13.33 17.32 -6.47
C ILE A 466 -14.72 16.73 -6.28
N PHE A 467 -14.79 15.42 -6.07
CA PHE A 467 -16.07 14.75 -5.79
C PHE A 467 -16.07 14.27 -4.36
N GLU A 468 -17.12 14.62 -3.62
CA GLU A 468 -17.29 14.25 -2.24
C GLU A 468 -18.36 13.18 -2.15
N LEU A 469 -17.99 12.04 -1.58
CA LEU A 469 -18.86 10.94 -1.25
C LEU A 469 -19.04 10.92 0.27
N THR A 470 -20.21 11.34 0.74
CA THR A 470 -20.56 11.43 2.16
C THR A 470 -21.52 10.32 2.55
N GLY A 471 -21.34 9.77 3.75
CA GLY A 471 -22.23 8.77 4.33
C GLY A 471 -21.71 8.36 5.70
N THR A 472 -21.61 7.07 5.96
CA THR A 472 -20.95 6.54 7.17
C THR A 472 -19.47 6.92 7.23
N HIS A 473 -18.82 7.09 6.07
CA HIS A 473 -17.49 7.67 5.94
C HIS A 473 -17.52 8.91 5.04
N LYS A 474 -16.48 9.74 5.16
CA LYS A 474 -16.26 10.89 4.27
C LYS A 474 -15.11 10.54 3.33
N VAL A 475 -15.43 10.41 2.05
CA VAL A 475 -14.46 10.05 1.00
C VAL A 475 -14.40 11.17 -0.03
N ILE A 476 -13.20 11.63 -0.36
CA ILE A 476 -12.98 12.64 -1.41
C ILE A 476 -12.24 11.99 -2.57
N ILE A 477 -12.77 12.16 -3.77
CA ILE A 477 -12.22 11.62 -5.01
C ILE A 477 -11.47 12.74 -5.73
N PHE A 478 -10.16 12.58 -5.84
CA PHE A 478 -9.24 13.53 -6.48
C PHE A 478 -8.83 13.04 -7.88
N PRO A 479 -8.95 13.87 -8.93
CA PRO A 479 -8.40 13.56 -10.24
C PRO A 479 -6.87 13.72 -10.28
N GLY A 480 -6.20 12.95 -11.14
CA GLY A 480 -4.83 13.18 -11.56
C GLY A 480 -3.72 12.48 -10.78
N ARG A 481 -4.01 11.63 -9.79
CA ARG A 481 -2.96 11.04 -8.91
C ARG A 481 -3.24 9.60 -8.53
N LYS A 482 -2.18 8.78 -8.49
CA LYS A 482 -2.20 7.36 -8.07
C LYS A 482 -1.98 7.15 -6.56
N LEU A 483 -1.37 8.11 -5.86
CA LEU A 483 -0.92 7.98 -4.46
C LEU A 483 -0.21 6.62 -4.23
N GLU A 484 -0.70 5.81 -3.28
CA GLU A 484 -0.14 4.50 -2.94
C GLU A 484 -0.55 3.35 -3.89
N PHE A 485 -1.41 3.62 -4.89
CA PHE A 485 -1.78 2.67 -5.94
C PHE A 485 -0.68 2.61 -7.02
N GLY A 486 0.44 1.98 -6.66
CA GLY A 486 1.62 1.82 -7.50
C GLY A 486 1.55 0.63 -8.47
N THR A 487 1.20 0.94 -9.72
CA THR A 487 1.49 0.22 -10.98
C THR A 487 1.18 -1.29 -11.06
N ARG A 488 -0.04 -1.63 -11.50
CA ARG A 488 -0.32 -2.95 -12.12
C ARG A 488 -0.56 -2.96 -13.63
N TYR A 489 -0.96 -1.87 -14.28
CA TYR A 489 -1.37 -1.97 -15.70
C TYR A 489 -1.07 -0.79 -16.62
N TYR A 490 -0.42 0.26 -16.14
CA TYR A 490 -0.39 1.51 -16.88
C TYR A 490 1.02 1.90 -17.24
N GLY A 491 1.33 1.86 -18.53
CA GLY A 491 2.47 2.55 -19.11
C GLY A 491 2.43 4.05 -18.80
N ASN A 492 3.35 4.81 -19.36
CA ASN A 492 3.44 6.27 -19.21
C ASN A 492 2.25 7.03 -19.88
N GLU A 493 1.03 6.50 -19.80
CA GLU A 493 -0.18 7.17 -20.26
C GLU A 493 -0.60 8.25 -19.26
N GLU A 494 -1.04 9.38 -19.81
CA GLU A 494 -1.33 10.64 -19.11
C GLU A 494 -2.25 10.42 -17.90
N GLY A 495 -1.77 10.84 -16.73
CA GLY A 495 -2.48 10.72 -15.44
C GLY A 495 -3.83 11.44 -15.35
N ASN A 496 -4.28 12.09 -16.43
CA ASN A 496 -5.46 12.94 -16.45
C ASN A 496 -6.78 12.18 -16.25
N CYS A 497 -6.86 10.88 -16.57
CA CYS A 497 -8.11 10.11 -16.48
C CYS A 497 -8.24 9.24 -15.22
N LEU A 498 -7.28 9.35 -14.30
CA LEU A 498 -7.18 8.52 -13.11
C LEU A 498 -7.60 9.32 -11.88
N MET A 499 -8.45 8.74 -11.05
CA MET A 499 -8.95 9.36 -9.82
C MET A 499 -8.62 8.49 -8.63
N THR A 500 -8.29 9.10 -7.48
CA THR A 500 -8.08 8.39 -6.22
C THR A 500 -9.09 8.85 -5.19
N ALA A 501 -9.81 7.89 -4.61
CA ALA A 501 -10.73 8.08 -3.50
C ALA A 501 -9.98 7.99 -2.18
N ILE A 502 -10.19 8.96 -1.30
CA ILE A 502 -9.45 9.14 -0.05
C ILE A 502 -10.41 9.32 1.10
N GLU A 503 -10.28 8.47 2.12
CA GLU A 503 -11.01 8.59 3.37
C GLU A 503 -10.34 9.60 4.29
N PHE A 504 -11.16 10.48 4.87
CA PHE A 504 -10.80 11.35 5.98
C PHE A 504 -11.64 10.99 7.20
N SER A 505 -10.98 10.68 8.31
CA SER A 505 -11.65 10.37 9.57
C SER A 505 -10.79 10.75 10.76
N LYS A 506 -11.34 10.74 11.98
CA LYS A 506 -10.54 10.93 13.21
C LYS A 506 -9.39 9.92 13.33
N LYS A 507 -9.59 8.71 12.79
CA LYS A 507 -8.56 7.65 12.73
C LYS A 507 -7.52 7.92 11.64
N TYR A 508 -7.93 8.55 10.53
CA TYR A 508 -7.08 8.87 9.39
C TYR A 508 -7.12 10.38 9.08
N PRO A 509 -6.59 11.24 9.98
CA PRO A 509 -6.65 12.69 9.80
C PRO A 509 -5.67 13.19 8.72
N TYR A 510 -4.75 12.34 8.26
CA TYR A 510 -3.70 12.65 7.30
C TYR A 510 -3.87 11.95 5.94
N GLU A 511 -5.06 11.46 5.62
CA GLU A 511 -5.42 10.74 4.38
C GLU A 511 -5.23 9.22 4.43
N LYS A 512 -6.23 8.48 3.93
CA LYS A 512 -6.11 7.05 3.62
C LYS A 512 -6.69 6.82 2.23
N ALA A 513 -5.86 6.38 1.28
CA ALA A 513 -6.36 6.09 -0.06
C ALA A 513 -7.14 4.76 -0.03
N VAL A 514 -8.40 4.80 -0.45
CA VAL A 514 -9.34 3.68 -0.29
C VAL A 514 -9.81 3.09 -1.63
N ALA A 515 -9.71 3.83 -2.73
CA ALA A 515 -9.92 3.28 -4.07
C ALA A 515 -9.16 4.07 -5.15
N LEU A 516 -8.85 3.38 -6.25
CA LEU A 516 -8.41 3.94 -7.52
C LEU A 516 -9.52 3.75 -8.55
N ILE A 517 -9.86 4.79 -9.28
CA ILE A 517 -10.91 4.78 -10.31
C ILE A 517 -10.31 5.24 -11.62
N TYR A 518 -10.33 4.38 -12.62
CA TYR A 518 -9.85 4.66 -13.96
C TYR A 518 -11.00 4.65 -14.97
N LEU A 519 -11.65 5.81 -15.08
CA LEU A 519 -12.91 5.94 -15.83
C LEU A 519 -12.77 5.59 -17.31
N THR A 520 -11.65 5.94 -17.97
CA THR A 520 -11.45 5.70 -19.41
C THR A 520 -11.54 4.22 -19.78
N TYR A 521 -11.01 3.35 -18.94
CA TYR A 521 -11.01 1.90 -19.15
C TYR A 521 -12.06 1.18 -18.29
N GLY A 522 -12.86 1.93 -17.52
CA GLY A 522 -13.85 1.38 -16.61
C GLY A 522 -13.27 0.51 -15.50
N PHE A 523 -12.01 0.72 -15.11
CA PHE A 523 -11.34 -0.13 -14.12
C PHE A 523 -11.37 0.53 -12.73
N LEU A 524 -11.67 -0.25 -11.69
CA LEU A 524 -11.66 0.19 -10.31
C LEU A 524 -10.85 -0.77 -9.45
N GLU A 525 -10.00 -0.24 -8.57
CA GLU A 525 -9.27 -0.99 -7.55
C GLU A 525 -9.69 -0.45 -6.18
N ILE A 526 -10.41 -1.25 -5.38
CA ILE A 526 -11.09 -0.79 -4.16
C ILE A 526 -10.55 -1.58 -2.96
N LYS A 527 -9.97 -0.90 -1.97
CA LYS A 527 -9.36 -1.56 -0.79
C LYS A 527 -10.36 -1.95 0.29
N GLU A 528 -11.52 -1.30 0.29
CA GLU A 528 -12.48 -1.34 1.38
C GLU A 528 -13.80 -1.94 0.87
N GLU A 529 -14.28 -3.00 1.51
CA GLU A 529 -15.51 -3.70 1.08
C GLU A 529 -16.74 -2.77 1.11
N TRP A 530 -16.86 -1.95 2.16
CA TRP A 530 -17.96 -0.98 2.31
C TRP A 530 -18.00 0.07 1.18
N LEU A 531 -16.90 0.25 0.45
CA LEU A 531 -16.78 1.21 -0.65
C LEU A 531 -17.07 0.59 -2.01
N VAL A 532 -17.22 -0.74 -2.13
CA VAL A 532 -17.34 -1.43 -3.42
C VAL A 532 -18.52 -0.91 -4.24
N LEU A 533 -19.75 -1.04 -3.73
CA LEU A 533 -20.94 -0.57 -4.43
C LEU A 533 -20.94 0.97 -4.61
N PRO A 534 -20.62 1.79 -3.57
CA PRO A 534 -20.55 3.24 -3.75
C PRO A 534 -19.55 3.68 -4.80
N ALA A 535 -18.35 3.08 -4.87
CA ALA A 535 -17.35 3.42 -5.87
C ALA A 535 -17.79 3.05 -7.29
N ILE A 536 -18.41 1.88 -7.48
CA ILE A 536 -18.99 1.47 -8.77
C ILE A 536 -20.05 2.48 -9.23
N LEU A 537 -20.96 2.87 -8.32
CA LEU A 537 -22.01 3.84 -8.61
C LEU A 537 -21.44 5.23 -8.91
N SER A 538 -20.46 5.69 -8.12
CA SER A 538 -19.78 6.96 -8.38
C SER A 538 -19.08 6.95 -9.75
N ALA A 539 -18.33 5.89 -10.09
CA ALA A 539 -17.67 5.77 -11.39
C ALA A 539 -18.68 5.75 -12.55
N PHE A 540 -19.81 5.04 -12.37
CA PHE A 540 -20.90 5.05 -13.34
C PHE A 540 -21.47 6.45 -13.51
N ILE A 541 -21.82 7.14 -12.42
CA ILE A 541 -22.43 8.46 -12.43
C ILE A 541 -21.52 9.49 -13.08
N LEU A 542 -20.25 9.55 -12.66
CA LEU A 542 -19.25 10.49 -13.17
C LEU A 542 -18.98 10.32 -14.67
N SER A 543 -19.07 9.09 -15.16
CA SER A 543 -18.88 8.79 -16.59
C SER A 543 -20.10 9.09 -17.46
N ASN A 544 -21.30 9.14 -16.85
CA ASN A 544 -22.57 9.11 -17.58
C ASN A 544 -23.43 10.37 -17.41
N PHE A 545 -23.13 11.18 -16.40
CA PHE A 545 -23.83 12.40 -16.05
C PHE A 545 -22.83 13.55 -15.78
N PRO A 546 -21.96 13.94 -16.73
CA PRO A 546 -20.91 14.93 -16.47
C PRO A 546 -21.40 16.34 -16.05
N ASP A 547 -22.68 16.67 -16.29
CA ASP A 547 -23.23 18.01 -16.06
C ASP A 547 -24.31 18.06 -14.97
N PHE A 548 -24.38 17.09 -14.04
CA PHE A 548 -25.47 17.06 -13.05
C PHE A 548 -25.48 18.23 -12.04
N SER A 549 -24.44 19.05 -12.01
CA SER A 549 -24.43 20.31 -11.24
C SER A 549 -25.10 21.51 -11.96
N ASN A 550 -25.36 21.42 -13.26
CA ASN A 550 -25.88 22.54 -14.07
C ASN A 550 -27.39 22.41 -14.29
N GLN A 551 -28.19 22.58 -13.23
CA GLN A 551 -29.62 22.86 -13.37
C GLN A 551 -29.90 24.32 -13.01
N SER A 552 -29.48 25.25 -13.88
CA SER A 552 -30.04 26.61 -13.93
C SER A 552 -29.58 27.33 -15.19
N THR A 553 -30.31 27.20 -16.31
CA THR A 553 -30.32 28.22 -17.38
C THR A 553 -31.36 28.05 -18.49
N GLU A 554 -32.27 27.06 -18.45
CA GLU A 554 -33.31 26.93 -19.50
C GLU A 554 -34.71 27.51 -19.18
N VAL A 555 -34.87 28.31 -18.11
CA VAL A 555 -36.20 28.88 -17.77
C VAL A 555 -36.42 30.33 -18.25
N ASN A 556 -35.39 31.07 -18.69
CA ASN A 556 -35.55 32.49 -19.06
C ASN A 556 -35.22 32.80 -20.54
N LYS A 557 -35.71 32.01 -21.49
CA LYS A 557 -35.76 32.39 -22.92
C LYS A 557 -37.09 31.99 -23.56
N THR A 558 -38.18 32.49 -23.01
CA THR A 558 -39.48 32.60 -23.70
C THR A 558 -40.27 33.66 -22.94
N ASN A 559 -39.91 34.93 -23.18
CA ASN A 559 -40.74 36.14 -23.05
C ASN A 559 -39.82 37.36 -23.22
N ALA A 560 -39.52 37.68 -24.48
CA ALA A 560 -39.15 39.01 -24.95
C ALA A 560 -39.51 39.09 -26.43
#